data_AF-A0A200R378-F1
#
_entry.id   AF-A0A200R378-F1
#
_cell.length_a   1.000
_cell.length_b   1.000
_cell.length_c   1.000
_cell.angle_alpha   90.00
_cell.angle_beta   90.00
_cell.angle_gamma   90.00
#
_symmetry.space_group_name_H-M   'P 1'
#
loop_
_entity.id
_entity.type
_entity.pdbx_description
1 polymer ?
#
loop_
_entity_poly.entity_id
_entity_poly.type
_entity_poly.pdbx_seq_one_letter_code
_entity_poly.pdbx_strand_id
1 'polypeptide(L)'
;MERLDRALANSDWCSLFPQASISHLPPTGSDHCPILLSTHPKSYSQPMPFKFFNTWLSESSCIDVIKDAWLTPVNGSPAFQVVSKLNNVRDSVKVWNRDVFGNVQKNIKSELRIICNLHSSPQSCSVVDRLTNHTSKLEQLYLYEEGTLSTSMLFPPKEEGVTALMAFSVNWVLG
;
A
#
# COMPACT_ATOMS: atom_id res chain seq x y z
N MET A 1 29.95 3.68 6.30
CA MET A 1 28.57 4.01 6.67
C MET A 1 28.26 3.25 7.93
N GLU A 2 28.13 3.95 9.06
CA GLU A 2 27.91 3.34 10.37
C GLU A 2 26.41 3.08 10.57
N ARG A 3 26.07 1.93 11.19
CA ARG A 3 24.69 1.50 11.40
C ARG A 3 24.26 1.82 12.83
N LEU A 4 23.45 2.88 12.97
CA LEU A 4 23.04 3.43 14.27
C LEU A 4 21.68 2.91 14.77
N ASP A 5 20.89 2.25 13.92
CA ASP A 5 19.57 1.78 14.30
C ASP A 5 19.68 0.56 15.23
N ARG A 6 19.13 0.68 16.45
CA ARG A 6 19.12 -0.36 17.49
C ARG A 6 17.74 -0.43 18.16
N ALA A 7 17.33 -1.62 18.55
CA ALA A 7 16.20 -1.82 19.46
C ALA A 7 16.71 -2.30 20.82
N LEU A 8 16.08 -1.85 21.89
CA LEU A 8 16.40 -2.22 23.27
C LEU A 8 15.14 -2.80 23.91
N ALA A 9 15.30 -3.90 24.64
CA ALA A 9 14.23 -4.56 25.39
C ALA A 9 14.73 -4.93 26.79
N ASN A 10 13.85 -4.85 27.79
CA ASN A 10 14.13 -5.31 29.14
C ASN A 10 13.68 -6.78 29.32
N SER A 11 14.05 -7.39 30.45
CA SER A 11 13.74 -8.80 30.76
C SER A 11 12.24 -9.09 30.74
N ASP A 12 11.44 -8.16 31.24
CA ASP A 12 9.99 -8.31 31.34
C ASP A 12 9.36 -8.30 29.94
N TRP A 13 9.83 -7.42 29.06
CA TRP A 13 9.41 -7.36 27.67
C TRP A 13 9.79 -8.62 26.89
N CYS A 14 11.01 -9.12 27.07
CA CYS A 14 11.43 -10.39 26.46
C CYS A 14 10.61 -11.59 26.95
N SER A 15 10.13 -11.54 28.20
CA SER A 15 9.26 -12.57 28.76
C SER A 15 7.85 -12.52 28.18
N LEU A 16 7.35 -11.32 27.87
CA LEU A 16 6.04 -11.12 27.20
C LEU A 16 6.08 -11.52 25.72
N PHE A 17 7.21 -11.29 25.03
CA PHE A 17 7.36 -11.55 23.60
C PHE A 17 8.54 -12.48 23.30
N PRO A 18 8.49 -13.75 23.73
CA PRO A 18 9.61 -14.69 23.60
C PRO A 18 9.95 -15.04 22.14
N GLN A 19 9.04 -14.77 21.21
CA GLN A 19 9.25 -14.96 19.78
C GLN A 19 9.62 -13.65 19.05
N ALA A 20 9.87 -12.56 19.77
CA ALA A 20 10.19 -11.30 19.14
C ALA A 20 11.41 -11.42 18.22
N SER A 21 11.31 -10.83 17.05
CA SER A 21 12.37 -10.83 16.05
C SER A 21 12.52 -9.44 15.43
N ILE A 22 13.73 -9.13 15.01
CA ILE A 22 14.06 -7.87 14.34
C ILE A 22 14.52 -8.18 12.93
N SER A 23 13.98 -7.47 11.95
CA SER A 23 14.46 -7.48 10.57
C SER A 23 14.76 -6.08 10.08
N HIS A 24 15.72 -5.97 9.16
CA HIS A 24 16.04 -4.72 8.50
C HIS A 24 15.32 -4.70 7.15
N LEU A 25 14.56 -3.63 6.92
CA LEU A 25 13.91 -3.41 5.64
C LEU A 25 14.89 -2.76 4.66
N PRO A 26 14.76 -3.03 3.36
CA PRO A 26 15.57 -2.37 2.35
C PRO A 26 15.44 -0.84 2.45
N PRO A 27 16.53 -0.09 2.27
CA PRO A 27 16.48 1.37 2.27
C PRO A 27 15.61 1.86 1.09
N THR A 28 14.63 2.70 1.38
CA THR A 28 13.75 3.35 0.39
C THR A 28 14.09 4.83 0.35
N GLY A 29 15.01 5.23 -0.53
CA GLY A 29 15.32 6.65 -0.80
C GLY A 29 16.06 7.41 0.31
N SER A 30 16.28 6.81 1.49
CA SER A 30 17.12 7.33 2.57
C SER A 30 18.34 6.43 2.77
N ASP A 31 19.41 6.99 3.30
CA ASP A 31 20.58 6.30 3.85
C ASP A 31 20.26 5.47 5.12
N HIS A 32 19.05 5.59 5.66
CA HIS A 32 18.55 4.77 6.76
C HIS A 32 17.87 3.49 6.28
N CYS A 33 18.13 2.38 7.00
CA CYS A 33 17.46 1.09 6.81
C CYS A 33 16.46 0.87 7.95
N PRO A 34 15.13 0.96 7.69
CA PRO A 34 14.14 0.81 8.75
C PRO A 34 14.26 -0.52 9.50
N ILE A 35 14.06 -0.48 10.82
CA ILE A 35 13.99 -1.67 11.66
C ILE A 35 12.54 -2.07 11.85
N LEU A 36 12.22 -3.33 11.50
CA LEU A 36 10.93 -3.95 11.80
C LEU A 36 11.06 -4.87 13.00
N LEU A 37 10.36 -4.54 14.08
CA LEU A 37 10.19 -5.41 15.24
C LEU A 37 8.89 -6.21 15.10
N SER A 38 9.00 -7.54 15.05
CA SER A 38 7.84 -8.45 15.04
C SER A 38 7.79 -9.24 16.34
N THR A 39 6.74 -9.04 17.14
CA THR A 39 6.54 -9.75 18.42
C THR A 39 5.97 -11.16 18.26
N HIS A 40 5.37 -11.45 17.10
CA HIS A 40 4.75 -12.73 16.76
C HIS A 40 5.07 -13.11 15.30
N PRO A 41 6.33 -13.45 14.96
CA PRO A 41 6.77 -13.70 13.58
C PRO A 41 6.10 -14.93 12.93
N LYS A 42 5.45 -15.78 13.74
CA LYS A 42 4.71 -16.96 13.29
C LYS A 42 3.19 -16.79 13.34
N SER A 43 2.67 -15.59 13.59
CA SER A 43 1.21 -15.41 13.55
C SER A 43 0.72 -15.72 12.14
N TYR A 44 -0.08 -16.77 12.04
CA TYR A 44 -0.75 -17.15 10.80
C TYR A 44 -1.44 -15.92 10.22
N SER A 45 -1.34 -15.73 8.91
CA SER A 45 -2.04 -14.69 8.17
C SER A 45 -3.54 -14.76 8.48
N GLN A 46 -3.97 -14.07 9.54
CA GLN A 46 -5.37 -13.72 9.71
C GLN A 46 -5.78 -13.03 8.40
N PRO A 47 -6.92 -13.42 7.79
CA PRO A 47 -7.36 -12.77 6.57
C PRO A 47 -7.50 -11.28 6.88
N MET A 48 -6.62 -10.48 6.27
CA MET A 48 -6.63 -9.04 6.48
C MET A 48 -8.03 -8.53 6.14
N PRO A 49 -8.69 -7.83 7.07
CA PRO A 49 -10.01 -7.30 6.80
C PRO A 49 -9.91 -6.37 5.59
N PHE A 50 -10.93 -6.42 4.73
CA PHE A 50 -10.98 -5.52 3.59
C PHE A 50 -10.92 -4.07 4.06
N LYS A 51 -9.95 -3.32 3.53
CA LYS A 51 -9.83 -1.88 3.74
C LYS A 51 -10.21 -1.17 2.45
N PHE A 52 -11.06 -0.16 2.60
CA PHE A 52 -11.35 0.79 1.52
C PHE A 52 -10.42 1.99 1.70
N PHE A 53 -9.76 2.41 0.62
CA PHE A 53 -8.84 3.55 0.65
C PHE A 53 -9.47 4.75 -0.03
N ASN A 54 -9.34 5.92 0.59
CA ASN A 54 -9.94 7.15 0.04
C ASN A 54 -9.34 7.52 -1.33
N THR A 55 -8.08 7.15 -1.58
CA THR A 55 -7.42 7.34 -2.88
C THR A 55 -8.12 6.62 -4.02
N TRP A 56 -8.90 5.56 -3.75
CA TRP A 56 -9.67 4.89 -4.79
C TRP A 56 -10.76 5.78 -5.37
N LEU A 57 -11.28 6.75 -4.61
CA LEU A 57 -12.29 7.70 -5.09
C LEU A 57 -11.74 8.74 -6.07
N SER A 58 -10.41 8.89 -6.16
CA SER A 58 -9.78 9.74 -7.17
C SER A 58 -9.86 9.13 -8.58
N GLU A 59 -10.04 7.81 -8.68
CA GLU A 59 -10.33 7.14 -9.94
C GLU A 59 -11.82 7.16 -10.25
N SER A 60 -12.20 7.84 -11.33
CA SER A 60 -13.61 7.94 -11.77
C SER A 60 -14.27 6.57 -11.90
N SER A 61 -13.54 5.58 -12.44
CA SER A 61 -14.02 4.21 -12.61
C SER A 61 -14.39 3.50 -11.30
N CYS A 62 -13.81 3.89 -10.15
CA CYS A 62 -14.15 3.29 -8.86
C CYS A 62 -15.59 3.57 -8.46
N ILE A 63 -16.06 4.80 -8.70
CA ILE A 63 -17.40 5.25 -8.31
C ILE A 63 -18.45 4.47 -9.11
N ASP A 64 -18.21 4.26 -10.39
CA ASP A 64 -19.12 3.52 -11.27
C ASP A 64 -19.21 2.05 -10.83
N VAL A 65 -18.07 1.41 -10.51
CA VAL A 65 -18.05 0.04 -9.96
C VAL A 65 -18.85 -0.08 -8.65
N ILE A 66 -18.72 0.91 -7.75
CA ILE A 66 -19.50 0.92 -6.50
C ILE A 66 -21.01 1.04 -6.79
N LYS A 67 -21.39 1.96 -7.68
CA LYS A 67 -22.80 2.19 -8.04
C LYS A 67 -23.42 0.94 -8.64
N ASP A 68 -22.76 0.33 -9.62
CA ASP A 68 -23.27 -0.86 -10.31
C ASP A 68 -23.42 -2.05 -9.35
N ALA A 69 -22.42 -2.27 -8.48
CA ALA A 69 -22.48 -3.31 -7.46
C ALA A 69 -23.60 -3.06 -6.43
N TRP A 70 -23.83 -1.80 -6.04
CA TRP A 70 -24.86 -1.44 -5.07
C TRP A 70 -26.29 -1.56 -5.62
N LEU A 71 -26.48 -1.26 -6.91
CA LEU A 71 -27.77 -1.33 -7.59
C LEU A 71 -28.20 -2.76 -7.95
N THR A 72 -27.30 -3.74 -7.82
CA THR A 72 -27.62 -5.16 -8.01
C THR A 72 -28.81 -5.56 -7.11
N PRO A 73 -29.90 -6.11 -7.67
CA PRO A 73 -31.06 -6.54 -6.90
C PRO A 73 -30.71 -7.65 -5.90
N VAL A 74 -31.19 -7.52 -4.66
CA VAL A 74 -31.05 -8.53 -3.62
C VAL A 74 -32.39 -8.74 -2.95
N ASN A 75 -32.80 -10.00 -2.80
CA ASN A 75 -34.04 -10.38 -2.11
C ASN A 75 -33.73 -10.81 -0.65
N GLY A 76 -34.67 -10.58 0.26
CA GLY A 76 -34.54 -10.97 1.67
C GLY A 76 -34.99 -9.86 2.62
N SER A 77 -34.69 -10.00 3.91
CA SER A 77 -34.98 -8.96 4.90
C SER A 77 -34.18 -7.68 4.61
N PRO A 78 -34.64 -6.50 5.03
CA PRO A 78 -33.89 -5.25 4.83
C PRO A 78 -32.44 -5.31 5.34
N ALA A 79 -32.21 -5.92 6.50
CA ALA A 79 -30.86 -6.10 7.05
C ALA A 79 -29.99 -7.01 6.15
N PHE A 80 -30.56 -8.11 5.65
CA PHE A 80 -29.87 -9.01 4.73
C PHE A 80 -29.51 -8.32 3.40
N GLN A 81 -30.42 -7.51 2.86
CA GLN A 81 -30.19 -6.76 1.63
C GLN A 81 -29.01 -5.79 1.77
N VAL A 82 -28.95 -5.03 2.87
CA VAL A 82 -27.85 -4.09 3.13
C VAL A 82 -26.51 -4.82 3.23
N VAL A 83 -26.43 -5.88 4.02
CA VAL A 83 -25.19 -6.66 4.19
C VAL A 83 -24.74 -7.28 2.86
N SER A 84 -25.67 -7.83 2.10
CA SER A 84 -25.36 -8.43 0.78
C SER A 84 -24.87 -7.39 -0.21
N LYS A 85 -25.49 -6.21 -0.26
CA LYS A 85 -25.03 -5.11 -1.13
C LYS A 85 -23.64 -4.61 -0.75
N LEU A 86 -23.33 -4.49 0.54
CA LEU A 86 -21.99 -4.16 1.00
C LEU A 86 -20.96 -5.23 0.61
N ASN A 87 -21.31 -6.51 0.69
CA ASN A 87 -20.45 -7.59 0.23
C ASN A 87 -20.23 -7.53 -1.30
N ASN A 88 -21.27 -7.25 -2.08
CA ASN A 88 -21.15 -7.07 -3.53
C ASN A 88 -20.20 -5.92 -3.87
N VAL A 89 -20.37 -4.77 -3.23
CA VAL A 89 -19.46 -3.61 -3.41
C VAL A 89 -18.03 -4.00 -3.04
N ARG A 90 -17.82 -4.65 -1.89
CA ARG A 90 -16.49 -5.12 -1.47
C ARG A 90 -15.84 -5.98 -2.54
N ASP A 91 -16.56 -6.98 -3.06
CA ASP A 91 -15.99 -7.97 -3.95
C ASP A 91 -15.75 -7.40 -5.36
N SER A 92 -16.64 -6.54 -5.84
CA SER A 92 -16.45 -5.78 -7.10
C SER A 92 -15.26 -4.82 -7.01
N VAL A 93 -15.13 -4.06 -5.91
CA VAL A 93 -14.01 -3.14 -5.72
C VAL A 93 -12.68 -3.90 -5.57
N LYS A 94 -12.66 -5.08 -4.93
CA LYS A 94 -11.45 -5.93 -4.88
C LYS A 94 -10.99 -6.35 -6.28
N VAL A 95 -11.93 -6.77 -7.13
CA VAL A 95 -11.66 -7.14 -8.53
C VAL A 95 -11.13 -5.94 -9.30
N TRP A 96 -11.86 -4.83 -9.27
CA TRP A 96 -11.45 -3.58 -9.91
C TRP A 96 -10.06 -3.12 -9.47
N ASN A 97 -9.77 -3.14 -8.16
CA ASN A 97 -8.49 -2.71 -7.62
C ASN A 97 -7.34 -3.58 -8.16
N ARG A 98 -7.54 -4.90 -8.22
CA ARG A 98 -6.55 -5.81 -8.82
C ARG A 98 -6.36 -5.55 -10.32
N ASP A 99 -7.42 -5.22 -11.03
CA ASP A 99 -7.37 -5.06 -12.49
C ASP A 99 -6.79 -3.67 -12.89
N VAL A 100 -7.02 -2.61 -12.10
CA VAL A 100 -6.50 -1.26 -12.34
C VAL A 100 -5.08 -1.06 -11.78
N PHE A 101 -4.84 -1.47 -10.53
CA PHE A 101 -3.58 -1.21 -9.83
C PHE A 101 -2.72 -2.46 -9.66
N GLY A 102 -3.33 -3.64 -9.56
CA GLY A 102 -2.64 -4.93 -9.48
C GLY A 102 -1.56 -4.97 -8.41
N ASN A 103 -0.39 -5.52 -8.77
CA ASN A 103 0.78 -5.43 -7.92
C ASN A 103 1.50 -4.10 -8.18
N VAL A 104 1.17 -3.09 -7.38
CA VAL A 104 1.67 -1.72 -7.50
C VAL A 104 3.20 -1.66 -7.55
N GLN A 105 3.89 -2.39 -6.67
CA GLN A 105 5.36 -2.43 -6.63
C GLN A 105 5.97 -3.01 -7.90
N LYS A 106 5.37 -4.10 -8.41
CA LYS A 106 5.79 -4.69 -9.69
C LYS A 106 5.56 -3.70 -10.85
N ASN A 107 4.44 -2.98 -10.83
CA ASN A 107 4.08 -2.00 -11.85
C ASN A 107 5.02 -0.78 -11.83
N ILE A 108 5.33 -0.23 -10.65
CA ILE A 108 6.34 0.82 -10.47
C ILE A 108 7.68 0.41 -11.09
N LYS A 109 8.14 -0.81 -10.77
CA LYS A 109 9.40 -1.34 -11.31
C LYS A 109 9.37 -1.50 -12.83
N SER A 110 8.24 -1.91 -13.41
CA SER A 110 8.12 -2.01 -14.88
C SER A 110 8.10 -0.64 -15.56
N GLU A 111 7.37 0.34 -15.01
CA GLU A 111 7.32 1.70 -15.56
C GLU A 111 8.71 2.35 -15.53
N LEU A 112 9.42 2.26 -14.41
CA LEU A 112 10.80 2.74 -14.29
C LEU A 112 11.73 2.12 -15.35
N ARG A 113 11.59 0.81 -15.62
CA ARG A 113 12.39 0.13 -16.65
C ARG A 113 12.08 0.67 -18.05
N ILE A 114 10.80 0.93 -18.35
CA ILE A 114 10.40 1.49 -19.65
C ILE A 114 10.96 2.90 -19.80
N ILE A 115 10.85 3.73 -18.77
CA ILE A 115 11.37 5.09 -18.72
C ILE A 115 12.90 5.09 -18.96
N CYS A 116 13.66 4.24 -18.26
CA CYS A 116 15.11 4.11 -18.48
C CYS A 116 15.46 3.71 -19.92
N ASN A 117 14.70 2.77 -20.51
CA ASN A 117 14.92 2.35 -21.89
C ASN A 117 14.63 3.49 -22.88
N LEU A 118 13.55 4.27 -22.67
CA LEU A 118 13.20 5.41 -23.51
C LEU A 118 14.23 6.54 -23.43
N HIS A 119 14.76 6.82 -22.24
CA HIS A 119 15.85 7.79 -22.08
C HIS A 119 17.15 7.39 -22.78
N SER A 120 17.37 6.09 -22.99
CA SER A 120 18.53 5.57 -23.71
C SER A 120 18.36 5.61 -25.24
N SER A 121 17.15 5.90 -25.73
CA SER A 121 16.82 5.99 -27.16
C SER A 121 17.03 7.41 -27.70
N PRO A 122 17.30 7.59 -29.01
CA PRO A 122 17.28 8.91 -29.64
C PRO A 122 15.95 9.62 -29.39
N GLN A 123 16.04 10.88 -28.94
CA GLN A 123 14.88 11.71 -28.61
C GLN A 123 14.13 12.10 -29.88
N SER A 124 12.84 11.77 -29.93
CA SER A 124 11.90 12.16 -30.99
C SER A 124 10.57 12.55 -30.36
N CYS A 125 9.71 13.26 -31.10
CA CYS A 125 8.39 13.68 -30.60
C CYS A 125 7.58 12.49 -30.03
N SER A 126 7.58 11.35 -30.73
CA SER A 126 6.88 10.15 -30.27
C SER A 126 7.53 9.49 -29.05
N VAL A 127 8.84 9.63 -28.85
CA VAL A 127 9.52 9.15 -27.63
C VAL A 127 9.19 10.04 -26.45
N VAL A 128 9.13 11.36 -26.65
CA VAL A 128 8.76 12.33 -25.62
C VAL A 128 7.31 12.10 -25.16
N ASP A 129 6.36 11.90 -26.07
CA ASP A 129 4.95 11.62 -25.72
C ASP A 129 4.80 10.30 -24.94
N ARG A 130 5.58 9.28 -25.28
CA ARG A 130 5.59 8.03 -24.52
C ARG A 130 6.19 8.22 -23.15
N LEU A 131 7.28 8.98 -23.05
CA LEU A 131 7.94 9.28 -21.79
C LEU A 131 6.98 10.00 -20.84
N THR A 132 6.30 11.05 -21.30
CA THR A 132 5.32 11.78 -20.48
C THR A 132 4.20 10.87 -20.00
N ASN A 133 3.64 10.02 -20.86
CA ASN A 133 2.61 9.07 -20.47
C ASN A 133 3.07 8.09 -19.38
N HIS A 134 4.25 7.48 -19.54
CA HIS A 134 4.80 6.54 -18.57
C HIS A 134 5.18 7.22 -17.24
N THR A 135 5.70 8.45 -17.29
CA THR A 135 6.01 9.24 -16.08
C THR A 135 4.73 9.60 -15.31
N SER A 136 3.68 10.09 -15.99
CA SER A 136 2.38 10.36 -15.35
C SER A 136 1.79 9.10 -14.72
N LYS A 137 1.94 7.93 -15.39
CA LYS A 137 1.47 6.66 -14.83
C LYS A 137 2.25 6.24 -13.58
N LEU A 138 3.55 6.48 -13.58
CA LEU A 138 4.42 6.21 -12.44
C LEU A 138 4.06 7.08 -11.23
N GLU A 139 3.83 8.37 -11.45
CA GLU A 139 3.38 9.31 -10.40
C GLU A 139 2.06 8.87 -9.76
N GLN A 140 1.09 8.44 -10.57
CA GLN A 140 -0.18 7.90 -10.10
C GLN A 140 0.02 6.66 -9.20
N LEU A 141 0.93 5.75 -9.56
CA LEU A 141 1.22 4.56 -8.76
C LEU A 141 1.91 4.89 -7.44
N TYR A 142 2.80 5.88 -7.40
CA TYR A 142 3.43 6.32 -6.15
C TYR A 142 2.43 6.98 -5.20
N LEU A 143 1.57 7.87 -5.70
CA LEU A 143 0.51 8.48 -4.90
C LEU A 143 -0.44 7.42 -4.31
N TYR A 144 -0.72 6.37 -5.08
CA TYR A 144 -1.50 5.23 -4.59
C TYR A 144 -0.76 4.46 -3.49
N GLU A 145 0.53 4.17 -3.66
CA GLU A 145 1.35 3.49 -2.64
C GLU A 145 1.42 4.33 -1.34
N GLU A 146 1.66 5.63 -1.44
CA GLU A 146 1.68 6.54 -0.28
C GLU A 146 0.32 6.62 0.43
N GLY A 147 -0.77 6.74 -0.31
CA GLY A 147 -2.11 6.81 0.27
C GLY A 147 -2.55 5.51 0.95
N THR A 148 -2.13 4.37 0.40
CA THR A 148 -2.38 3.06 1.03
C THR A 148 -1.50 2.85 2.26
N LEU A 149 -0.23 3.24 2.23
CA LEU A 149 0.68 3.20 3.38
C LEU A 149 0.21 4.14 4.50
N SER A 150 -0.13 5.39 4.19
CA SER A 150 -0.60 6.39 5.17
C SER A 150 -1.91 5.97 5.86
N THR A 151 -2.89 5.47 5.10
CA THR A 151 -4.15 4.97 5.67
C THR A 151 -3.93 3.68 6.47
N SER A 152 -2.99 2.82 6.06
CA SER A 152 -2.64 1.61 6.80
C SER A 152 -1.98 1.92 8.15
N MET A 153 -1.26 3.05 8.25
CA MET A 153 -0.65 3.56 9.47
C MET A 153 -1.67 4.22 10.41
N LEU A 154 -2.69 4.90 9.89
CA LEU A 154 -3.77 5.52 10.68
C LEU A 154 -4.73 4.49 11.30
N PHE A 155 -4.92 3.36 10.63
CA PHE A 155 -5.75 2.25 11.12
C PHE A 155 -4.90 1.00 11.27
N PRO A 156 -4.05 0.93 12.33
CA PRO A 156 -3.38 -0.31 12.67
C PRO A 156 -4.43 -1.41 12.89
N PRO A 157 -4.11 -2.67 12.58
CA PRO A 157 -5.01 -3.78 12.91
C PRO A 157 -5.40 -3.67 14.39
N LYS A 158 -6.71 -3.72 14.67
CA LYS A 158 -7.22 -3.77 16.04
C LYS A 158 -6.93 -5.16 16.61
N GLU A 159 -5.68 -5.40 16.98
CA GLU A 159 -5.31 -6.42 17.95
C GLU A 159 -4.22 -5.85 18.86
N GLU A 160 -4.36 -6.16 20.14
CA GLU A 160 -3.68 -5.53 21.26
C GLU A 160 -2.15 -5.51 21.10
N GLY A 161 -1.54 -4.35 21.36
CA GLY A 161 -0.12 -4.27 21.72
C GLY A 161 0.91 -3.99 20.62
N VAL A 162 0.55 -3.38 19.49
CA VAL A 162 1.54 -3.00 18.44
C VAL A 162 1.78 -1.49 18.41
N THR A 163 2.83 -1.02 19.08
CA THR A 163 3.39 0.31 18.87
C THR A 163 4.37 0.23 17.70
N ALA A 164 3.92 0.58 16.49
CA ALA A 164 4.83 0.82 15.37
C ALA A 164 5.35 2.26 15.47
N LEU A 165 6.60 2.43 15.93
CA LEU A 165 7.34 3.68 15.76
C LEU A 165 7.89 3.69 14.32
N MET A 166 7.18 4.35 13.40
CA MET A 166 7.79 4.83 12.16
C MET A 166 8.12 6.32 12.34
N ALA A 167 9.40 6.62 12.53
CA ALA A 167 9.90 7.98 12.41
C ALA A 167 10.15 8.27 10.92
N PHE A 168 9.23 8.98 10.26
CA PHE A 168 9.52 9.60 8.97
C PHE A 168 10.18 10.96 9.23
N SER A 169 11.49 11.06 8.97
CA SER A 169 12.11 12.36 8.75
C SER A 169 11.90 12.73 7.28
N VAL A 170 10.84 13.49 7.01
CA VAL A 170 10.61 14.09 5.69
C VAL A 170 11.59 15.25 5.55
N ASN A 171 12.78 15.01 5.00
CA ASN A 171 13.61 16.08 4.49
C ASN A 171 13.43 16.16 2.98
N TRP A 172 12.62 17.13 2.56
CA TRP A 172 12.74 17.75 1.25
C TRP A 172 14.14 18.34 1.15
N VAL A 173 14.98 17.80 0.27
CA VAL A 173 16.18 18.52 -0.18
C VAL A 173 15.97 18.87 -1.64
N LEU A 174 15.39 20.05 -1.85
CA LEU A 174 15.81 20.91 -2.95
C LEU A 174 17.04 21.68 -2.45
N GLY A 175 18.15 21.51 -3.16
CA GLY A 175 19.42 22.19 -2.94
C GLY A 175 20.39 21.82 -4.05
#